data_AF-D1PLQ7-F1
#
_entry.id   AF-D1PLQ7-F1
#
_cell.length_a   1.000
_cell.length_b   1.000
_cell.length_c   1.000
_cell.angle_alpha   90.00
_cell.angle_beta   90.00
_cell.angle_gamma   90.00
#
_symmetry.space_group_name_H-M   'P 1'
#
loop_
_entity.id
_entity.type
_entity.pdbx_description
1 polymer ?
#
loop_
_entity_poly.entity_id
_entity_poly.type
_entity_poly.pdbx_seq_one_letter_code
_entity_poly.pdbx_strand_id
1 'polypeptide(L)' 'MLYTESIETERRYPTMTQQFKYVGGHIEVYSECGEFLFSADTMQEAWEELSA' A
#
# COMPACT_ATOMS: atom_id res chain seq x y z
N MET A 1 9.20 -34.52 -4.87
CA MET A 1 10.21 -33.48 -5.09
C MET A 1 9.53 -32.42 -5.96
N LEU A 2 9.30 -31.25 -5.37
CA LEU A 2 8.86 -29.98 -5.98
C LEU A 2 7.60 -30.02 -6.87
N TYR A 3 6.42 -29.83 -6.26
CA TYR A 3 5.25 -29.31 -6.99
C TYR A 3 5.34 -27.78 -6.99
N THR A 4 5.98 -27.22 -8.01
CA THR A 4 5.85 -25.81 -8.37
C THR A 4 4.84 -25.71 -9.49
N GLU A 5 3.68 -25.09 -9.23
CA GLU A 5 3.03 -24.18 -10.20
C GLU A 5 1.89 -23.39 -9.54
N SER A 6 2.14 -22.08 -9.43
CA SER A 6 1.20 -20.96 -9.57
C SER A 6 -0.09 -20.99 -8.75
N ILE A 7 -0.04 -20.38 -7.56
CA ILE A 7 -1.23 -19.90 -6.85
C ILE A 7 -1.75 -18.66 -7.60
N GLU A 8 -2.57 -18.90 -8.62
CA GLU A 8 -3.43 -17.89 -9.23
C GLU A 8 -4.56 -17.58 -8.25
N THR A 9 -4.35 -16.60 -7.39
CA THR A 9 -5.47 -15.85 -6.82
C THR A 9 -5.07 -14.39 -6.84
N GLU A 10 -5.49 -13.75 -7.93
CA GLU A 10 -5.79 -12.34 -8.12
C GLU A 10 -6.72 -11.82 -7.01
N ARG A 11 -6.25 -11.83 -5.77
CA ARG A 11 -6.70 -10.92 -4.72
C ARG A 11 -5.65 -9.85 -4.75
N ARG A 12 -5.95 -8.75 -5.42
CA ARG A 12 -5.21 -7.49 -5.35
C ARG A 12 -5.20 -7.00 -3.90
N TYR A 13 -4.46 -7.66 -3.03
CA TYR A 13 -3.70 -6.92 -2.06
C TYR A 13 -2.60 -6.31 -2.93
N PRO A 14 -2.64 -5.01 -3.26
CA PRO A 14 -1.46 -4.40 -3.85
C PRO A 14 -0.31 -4.85 -2.95
N THR A 15 0.69 -5.50 -3.53
CA THR A 15 1.96 -5.68 -2.85
C THR A 15 2.23 -4.31 -2.24
N MET A 16 2.17 -4.21 -0.91
CA MET A 16 2.21 -2.93 -0.21
C MET A 16 3.63 -2.42 -0.27
N THR A 17 4.04 -2.03 -1.47
CA THR A 17 5.33 -1.40 -1.72
C THR A 17 5.26 0.07 -1.28
N GLN A 18 4.07 0.56 -0.92
CA GLN A 18 3.87 1.89 -0.37
C GLN A 18 4.26 1.98 1.11
N GLN A 19 4.89 3.10 1.48
CA GLN A 19 5.32 3.38 2.84
C GLN A 19 4.40 4.43 3.47
N PHE A 20 3.85 4.14 4.64
CA PHE A 20 3.02 5.08 5.41
C PHE A 20 3.87 5.74 6.50
N LYS A 21 3.85 7.06 6.57
CA LYS A 21 4.57 7.84 7.58
C LYS A 21 3.59 8.72 8.34
N TYR A 22 3.69 8.73 9.66
CA TYR A 22 2.89 9.63 10.49
C TYR A 22 3.65 10.94 10.72
N VAL A 23 3.13 12.03 10.19
CA VAL A 23 3.77 13.36 10.24
C VAL A 23 2.76 14.38 10.74
N GLY A 24 3.06 15.05 11.85
CA GLY A 24 2.28 16.21 12.32
C GLY A 24 0.78 15.95 12.58
N GLY A 25 0.36 14.71 12.77
CA GLY A 25 -1.04 14.34 13.05
C GLY A 25 -1.78 13.66 11.90
N HIS A 26 -1.19 13.61 10.70
CA HIS A 26 -1.74 12.94 9.52
C HIS A 26 -0.76 11.89 8.98
N ILE A 27 -1.21 11.10 8.01
CA ILE A 27 -0.48 10.02 7.37
C ILE A 27 -0.08 10.45 5.97
N GLU A 28 1.19 10.32 5.65
CA GLU A 28 1.72 10.51 4.31
C GLU A 28 2.02 9.14 3.70
N VAL A 29 1.61 8.94 2.46
CA VAL A 29 1.81 7.71 1.71
C VAL A 29 2.85 7.95 0.63
N TYR A 30 3.87 7.10 0.61
CA TYR A 30 4.98 7.16 -0.33
C TYR A 30 5.02 5.92 -1.20
N SER A 31 5.55 6.02 -2.41
CA SER A 31 5.87 4.89 -3.27
C SER A 31 7.03 4.06 -2.70
N GLU A 32 7.28 2.92 -3.31
CA GLU A 32 8.43 2.06 -2.99
C GLU A 32 9.77 2.76 -3.23
N CYS A 33 9.80 3.66 -4.22
CA CYS A 33 10.95 4.51 -4.53
C CYS A 33 11.08 5.68 -3.54
N GLY A 34 10.14 5.85 -2.61
CA GLY A 34 10.12 6.96 -1.65
C GLY A 34 9.56 8.27 -2.23
N GLU A 35 8.86 8.22 -3.36
CA GLU A 35 8.17 9.38 -3.92
C GLU A 35 6.87 9.63 -3.15
N PHE A 36 6.58 10.89 -2.81
CA PHE A 36 5.33 11.24 -2.15
C PHE A 36 4.16 11.02 -3.12
N LEU A 37 3.18 10.22 -2.70
CA LEU A 37 1.97 9.98 -3.48
C LEU A 37 0.86 10.94 -3.04
N PHE A 38 0.45 10.84 -1.77
CA PHE A 38 -0.60 11.67 -1.19
C PHE A 38 -0.55 11.61 0.35
N SER A 39 -1.36 12.43 1.01
CA SER A 39 -1.54 12.43 2.47
C SER A 39 -3.01 12.27 2.84
N ALA A 40 -3.28 11.64 3.98
CA ALA A 40 -4.60 11.40 4.53
C ALA A 40 -4.59 11.66 6.04
N ASP A 41 -5.69 12.13 6.62
CA ASP A 41 -5.76 12.39 8.06
C ASP A 41 -5.78 11.08 8.87
N THR A 42 -6.40 10.03 8.31
CA THR A 42 -6.51 8.73 8.96
C THR A 42 -5.99 7.59 8.10
N MET A 43 -5.65 6.48 8.76
CA MET A 43 -5.14 5.29 8.07
C MET A 43 -6.22 4.72 7.14
N GLN A 44 -7.49 4.82 7.55
CA GLN A 44 -8.62 4.38 6.76
C GLN A 44 -8.74 5.16 5.45
N GLU A 45 -8.69 6.49 5.48
CA GLU A 45 -8.67 7.33 4.28
C GLU A 45 -7.47 6.97 3.39
N ALA A 46 -6.30 6.70 3.97
CA ALA A 46 -5.13 6.29 3.20
C ALA A 46 -5.34 4.96 2.46
N TRP A 47 -6.05 4.01 3.07
CA TRP A 47 -6.40 2.74 2.45
C TRP A 47 -7.48 2.88 1.39
N GLU A 48 -8.47 3.73 1.61
CA GLU A 48 -9.52 4.02 0.64
C GLU A 48 -8.92 4.61 -0.63
N GLU A 49 -8.02 5.59 -0.51
CA GLU A 49 -7.33 6.19 -1.66
C GLU A 49 -6.39 5.22 -2.39
N LEU A 50 -5.81 4.22 -1.70
CA LEU A 50 -5.01 3.16 -2.35
C LEU A 50 -5.85 2.08 -3.04
N SER A 51 -7.08 1.89 -2.58
CA SER A 51 -7.99 0.87 -3.11
C SER A 51 -8.96 1.43 -4.16
N ALA A 52 -9.09 2.75 -4.28
CA ALA A 52 -9.88 3.46 -5.28
C ALA A 52 -9.28 3.31 -6.69
#